data_AF-A0A846CF77-F1
#
_entry.id   AF-A0A846CF77-F1
#
_cell.length_a   1.000
_cell.length_b   1.000
_cell.length_c   1.000
_cell.angle_alpha   90.00
_cell.angle_beta   90.00
_cell.angle_gamma   90.00
#
_symmetry.space_group_name_H-M   'P 1'
#
loop_
_entity.id
_entity.type
_entity.pdbx_description
1 polymer ?
#
loop_
_entity_poly.entity_id
_entity_poly.type
_entity_poly.pdbx_seq_one_letter_code
_entity_poly.pdbx_strand_id
1 'polypeptide(L)'
;KMEQVALTDILVDADGKVRRALLSYRPPEGQLRFGLGSKLALMYLEAKGINLETLDDTKKHYRLGKEIFVPFKSNDGGYVRTNSGGYQMFLNYRGQQDRFHTVTLTEVLENQVDPELIRDRLILIGSVARSLNDEFYTPYNRLMGNTLESTPGVVIHANVASQIVSAALDGRSLLKVWKEAGEWLWILGWSLIGASLSWRFWQLRSPYLLIFIIFLAEAGLASSCYIAFLVGWWIPLFPPALSLISSAIVAPFLLEKLQLKYTLELIMESYSEHPDAVPMALEYLRHSESPQNQALINQFQKKIESPQSLTKLGLSVQKRESPPF
;
A
#
# COMPACT_ATOMS: atom_id res chain seq x y z
N LYS A 1 21.30 -36.93 -17.15
CA LYS A 1 20.35 -36.09 -17.92
C LYS A 1 19.33 -35.31 -17.06
N MET A 2 19.35 -35.40 -15.72
CA MET A 2 18.41 -34.63 -14.85
C MET A 2 18.78 -33.16 -14.61
N GLU A 3 19.97 -32.70 -15.06
CA GLU A 3 20.46 -31.34 -14.77
C GLU A 3 19.88 -30.23 -15.70
N GLN A 4 19.14 -30.62 -16.74
CA GLN A 4 18.53 -29.72 -17.73
C GLN A 4 17.00 -29.69 -17.61
N VAL A 5 16.48 -29.75 -16.39
CA VAL A 5 15.03 -29.67 -16.10
C VAL A 5 14.75 -28.45 -15.25
N ALA A 6 13.68 -27.74 -15.58
CA ALA A 6 13.21 -26.56 -14.84
C ALA A 6 11.68 -26.56 -14.71
N LEU A 7 11.17 -25.86 -13.71
CA LEU A 7 9.73 -25.67 -13.49
C LEU A 7 9.17 -24.66 -14.49
N THR A 8 8.01 -24.94 -15.06
CA THR A 8 7.27 -24.02 -15.94
C THR A 8 6.06 -23.40 -15.22
N ASP A 9 5.90 -23.65 -13.92
CA ASP A 9 4.82 -23.14 -13.11
C ASP A 9 4.81 -21.60 -13.09
N ILE A 10 3.65 -21.02 -13.41
CA ILE A 10 3.39 -19.58 -13.37
C ILE A 10 2.39 -19.30 -12.23
N LEU A 11 2.74 -18.35 -11.37
CA LEU A 11 1.91 -17.96 -10.23
C LEU A 11 0.89 -16.91 -10.67
N VAL A 12 -0.38 -17.29 -10.66
CA VAL A 12 -1.51 -16.40 -10.95
C VAL A 12 -2.07 -15.86 -9.64
N ASP A 13 -2.22 -14.53 -9.54
CA ASP A 13 -2.83 -13.90 -8.36
C ASP A 13 -4.35 -14.08 -8.36
N ALA A 14 -5.00 -13.74 -7.24
CA ALA A 14 -6.44 -13.91 -7.04
C ALA A 14 -7.31 -13.18 -8.09
N ASP A 15 -6.81 -12.13 -8.71
CA ASP A 15 -7.49 -11.38 -9.78
C ASP A 15 -7.13 -11.85 -11.20
N GLY A 16 -6.46 -13.01 -11.32
CA GLY A 16 -6.11 -13.63 -12.60
C GLY A 16 -4.85 -13.08 -13.26
N LYS A 17 -4.14 -12.14 -12.64
CA LYS A 17 -2.92 -11.54 -13.21
C LYS A 17 -1.64 -12.15 -12.62
N VAL A 18 -0.60 -12.23 -13.44
CA VAL A 18 0.73 -12.69 -13.05
C VAL A 18 1.58 -11.49 -12.67
N ARG A 19 1.86 -11.33 -11.37
CA ARG A 19 2.76 -10.27 -10.84
C ARG A 19 3.95 -10.82 -10.08
N ARG A 20 4.00 -12.13 -9.86
CA ARG A 20 5.03 -12.82 -9.09
C ARG A 20 5.62 -13.94 -9.93
N ALA A 21 6.90 -14.20 -9.73
CA ALA A 21 7.60 -15.32 -10.35
C ALA A 21 8.07 -16.29 -9.29
N LEU A 22 7.85 -17.59 -9.52
CA LEU A 22 8.47 -18.65 -8.75
C LEU A 22 9.89 -18.89 -9.28
N LEU A 23 10.89 -18.45 -8.52
CA LEU A 23 12.28 -18.61 -8.93
C LEU A 23 12.81 -20.00 -8.64
N SER A 24 12.43 -20.57 -7.49
CA SER A 24 12.79 -21.93 -7.11
C SER A 24 11.79 -22.53 -6.14
N TYR A 25 11.71 -23.85 -6.09
CA TYR A 25 10.88 -24.60 -5.16
C TYR A 25 11.61 -25.86 -4.71
N ARG A 26 11.55 -26.16 -3.41
CA ARG A 26 12.07 -27.39 -2.83
C ARG A 26 10.89 -28.17 -2.23
N PRO A 27 10.47 -29.28 -2.83
CA PRO A 27 9.47 -30.16 -2.22
C PRO A 27 10.03 -30.83 -0.96
N PRO A 28 9.19 -31.26 -0.01
CA PRO A 28 9.62 -31.83 1.28
C PRO A 28 10.62 -32.98 1.16
N GLU A 29 10.46 -33.86 0.17
CA GLU A 29 11.31 -35.03 -0.05
C GLU A 29 12.09 -34.96 -1.37
N GLY A 30 12.39 -33.76 -1.87
CA GLY A 30 13.08 -33.64 -3.16
C GLY A 30 14.07 -32.49 -3.27
N GLN A 31 14.76 -32.49 -4.40
CA GLN A 31 15.81 -31.53 -4.70
C GLN A 31 15.22 -30.16 -5.03
N LEU A 32 16.03 -29.11 -4.81
CA LEU A 32 15.70 -27.76 -5.24
C LEU A 32 15.55 -27.74 -6.77
N ARG A 33 14.42 -27.24 -7.26
CA ARG A 33 14.17 -27.03 -8.68
C ARG A 33 14.00 -25.54 -8.95
N PHE A 34 14.62 -25.06 -10.02
CA PHE A 34 14.51 -23.67 -10.45
C PHE A 34 13.39 -23.53 -11.49
N GLY A 35 12.72 -22.37 -11.50
CA GLY A 35 11.85 -21.97 -12.59
C GLY A 35 12.63 -21.79 -13.88
N LEU A 36 11.99 -21.97 -15.04
CA LEU A 36 12.63 -21.95 -16.36
C LEU A 36 13.43 -20.66 -16.59
N GLY A 37 12.80 -19.51 -16.39
CA GLY A 37 13.48 -18.21 -16.54
C GLY A 37 14.68 -18.05 -15.59
N SER A 38 14.56 -18.55 -14.35
CA SER A 38 15.64 -18.51 -13.36
C SER A 38 16.80 -19.43 -13.71
N LYS A 39 16.51 -20.67 -14.11
CA LYS A 39 17.52 -21.66 -14.48
C LYS A 39 18.33 -21.17 -15.68
N LEU A 40 17.65 -20.66 -16.70
CA LEU A 40 18.30 -20.10 -17.89
C LEU A 40 19.15 -18.88 -17.56
N ALA A 41 18.64 -17.96 -16.73
CA ALA A 41 19.40 -16.79 -16.30
C ALA A 41 20.65 -17.17 -15.50
N LEU A 42 20.53 -18.12 -14.56
CA LEU A 42 21.67 -18.61 -13.76
C LEU A 42 22.72 -19.27 -14.66
N MET A 43 22.31 -20.14 -15.59
CA MET A 43 23.24 -20.77 -16.54
C MET A 43 23.97 -19.73 -17.41
N TYR A 44 23.24 -18.70 -17.88
CA TYR A 44 23.82 -17.63 -18.68
C TYR A 44 24.84 -16.79 -17.90
N LEU A 45 24.53 -16.49 -16.63
CA LEU A 45 25.39 -15.69 -15.75
C LEU A 45 26.61 -16.48 -15.28
N GLU A 46 26.46 -17.78 -14.99
CA GLU A 46 27.54 -18.68 -14.63
C GLU A 46 28.58 -18.78 -15.76
N ALA A 47 28.13 -18.88 -17.02
CA ALA A 47 29.01 -18.83 -18.19
C ALA A 47 29.77 -17.49 -18.33
N LYS A 48 29.27 -16.41 -17.71
CA LYS A 48 29.94 -15.10 -17.60
C LYS A 48 30.76 -14.94 -16.31
N GLY A 49 30.92 -16.01 -15.52
CA GLY A 49 31.67 -15.99 -14.26
C GLY A 49 30.92 -15.36 -13.08
N ILE A 50 29.59 -15.17 -13.20
CA ILE A 50 28.75 -14.60 -12.13
C ILE A 50 27.97 -15.73 -11.48
N ASN A 51 28.34 -16.07 -10.25
CA ASN A 51 27.72 -17.14 -9.48
C ASN A 51 26.75 -16.59 -8.43
N LEU A 52 25.80 -17.45 -8.01
CA LEU A 52 24.88 -17.14 -6.92
C LEU A 52 25.61 -17.25 -5.58
N GLU A 53 25.60 -16.18 -4.81
CA GLU A 53 26.23 -16.10 -3.49
C GLU A 53 25.19 -16.05 -2.38
N THR A 54 25.38 -16.84 -1.33
CA THR A 54 24.54 -16.78 -0.13
C THR A 54 25.01 -15.66 0.78
N LEU A 55 24.17 -14.65 1.02
CA LEU A 55 24.45 -13.57 1.97
C LEU A 55 23.93 -13.88 3.37
N ASP A 56 22.71 -14.41 3.45
CA ASP A 56 22.07 -14.79 4.71
C ASP A 56 21.15 -15.98 4.44
N ASP A 57 21.58 -17.18 4.81
CA ASP A 57 20.82 -18.41 4.58
C ASP A 57 19.53 -18.43 5.41
N THR A 58 19.54 -17.85 6.61
CA THR A 58 18.37 -17.81 7.50
C THR A 58 17.25 -16.96 6.92
N LYS A 59 17.61 -15.82 6.32
CA LYS A 59 16.65 -14.93 5.62
C LYS A 59 16.48 -15.28 4.15
N LYS A 60 17.27 -16.24 3.64
CA LYS A 60 17.37 -16.62 2.22
C LYS A 60 17.69 -15.40 1.33
N HIS A 61 18.60 -14.55 1.77
CA HIS A 61 19.09 -13.44 0.94
C HIS A 61 20.26 -13.94 0.10
N TYR A 62 20.16 -13.74 -1.21
CA TYR A 62 21.20 -14.14 -2.16
C TYR A 62 21.68 -12.94 -2.96
N ARG A 63 22.98 -12.88 -3.23
CA ARG A 63 23.57 -11.93 -4.17
C ARG A 63 23.80 -12.62 -5.50
N LEU A 64 23.49 -11.91 -6.57
CA LEU A 64 23.80 -12.33 -7.93
C LEU A 64 24.28 -11.10 -8.70
N GLY A 65 25.58 -11.05 -8.99
CA GLY A 65 26.22 -9.88 -9.60
C GLY A 65 26.01 -8.62 -8.75
N LYS A 66 25.40 -7.60 -9.34
CA LYS A 66 25.19 -6.28 -8.72
C LYS A 66 24.00 -6.18 -7.78
N GLU A 67 23.08 -7.15 -7.79
CA GLU A 67 21.81 -7.06 -7.06
C GLU A 67 21.64 -8.12 -5.97
N ILE A 68 20.78 -7.80 -5.00
CA ILE A 68 20.41 -8.70 -3.90
C ILE A 68 18.97 -9.15 -4.09
N PHE A 69 18.78 -10.46 -4.16
CA PHE A 69 17.49 -11.11 -4.22
C PHE A 69 17.00 -11.37 -2.80
N VAL A 70 15.81 -10.87 -2.51
CA VAL A 70 15.10 -11.03 -1.24
C VAL A 70 13.80 -11.77 -1.55
N PRO A 71 13.44 -12.82 -0.79
CA PRO A 71 12.23 -13.58 -1.06
C PRO A 71 10.97 -12.76 -0.74
N PHE A 72 9.98 -12.86 -1.60
CA PHE A 72 8.62 -12.38 -1.35
C PHE A 72 8.01 -13.05 -0.11
N LYS A 73 7.32 -12.26 0.71
CA LYS A 73 6.57 -12.70 1.89
C LYS A 73 5.08 -12.52 1.70
N SER A 74 4.29 -13.29 2.47
CA SER A 74 2.84 -13.34 2.38
C SER A 74 2.09 -12.00 2.50
N ASN A 75 2.71 -10.99 3.11
CA ASN A 75 2.14 -9.67 3.35
C ASN A 75 2.97 -8.53 2.70
N ASP A 76 3.82 -8.84 1.73
CA ASP A 76 4.61 -7.80 1.05
C ASP A 76 3.72 -6.95 0.14
N GLY A 77 3.83 -5.62 0.24
CA GLY A 77 3.09 -4.68 -0.60
C GLY A 77 1.57 -4.79 -0.42
N GLY A 78 0.82 -4.97 -1.51
CA GLY A 78 -0.64 -5.10 -1.47
C GLY A 78 -1.17 -6.49 -1.10
N TYR A 79 -0.31 -7.47 -0.81
CA TYR A 79 -0.73 -8.85 -0.55
C TYR A 79 -1.10 -9.04 0.92
N VAL A 80 -2.10 -9.89 1.17
CA VAL A 80 -2.52 -10.28 2.53
C VAL A 80 -2.60 -11.79 2.60
N ARG A 81 -1.81 -12.39 3.50
CA ARG A 81 -1.78 -13.84 3.77
C ARG A 81 -1.67 -14.70 2.50
N THR A 82 -0.94 -14.20 1.52
CA THR A 82 -0.77 -14.87 0.23
C THR A 82 0.22 -16.02 0.35
N ASN A 83 0.02 -17.10 -0.41
CA ASN A 83 0.96 -18.21 -0.48
C ASN A 83 2.33 -17.72 -0.99
N SER A 84 3.32 -17.76 -0.10
CA SER A 84 4.73 -17.41 -0.35
C SER A 84 5.63 -18.65 -0.42
N GLY A 85 5.09 -19.80 -0.83
CA GLY A 85 5.82 -21.06 -0.95
C GLY A 85 6.90 -21.01 -2.05
N GLY A 86 8.03 -21.66 -1.78
CA GLY A 86 9.21 -21.56 -2.64
C GLY A 86 9.93 -20.21 -2.50
N TYR A 87 10.80 -19.90 -3.44
CA TYR A 87 11.47 -18.62 -3.55
C TYR A 87 10.79 -17.80 -4.63
N GLN A 88 10.05 -16.78 -4.23
CA GLN A 88 9.28 -15.93 -5.14
C GLN A 88 9.83 -14.51 -5.16
N MET A 89 9.58 -13.77 -6.25
CA MET A 89 9.84 -12.33 -6.33
C MET A 89 8.75 -11.60 -7.11
N PHE A 90 8.66 -10.28 -6.94
CA PHE A 90 7.86 -9.42 -7.80
C PHE A 90 8.45 -9.32 -9.21
N LEU A 91 7.56 -9.31 -10.20
CA LEU A 91 7.90 -9.12 -11.60
C LEU A 91 7.98 -7.63 -11.94
N ASN A 92 9.19 -7.18 -12.27
CA ASN A 92 9.45 -5.91 -12.93
C ASN A 92 9.58 -6.15 -14.44
N TYR A 93 8.45 -6.37 -15.10
CA TYR A 93 8.37 -6.69 -16.52
C TYR A 93 9.17 -5.71 -17.38
N ARG A 94 9.85 -6.24 -18.41
CA ARG A 94 10.40 -5.46 -19.51
C ARG A 94 9.30 -5.01 -20.48
N GLY A 95 8.25 -5.83 -20.62
CA GLY A 95 7.01 -5.55 -21.34
C GLY A 95 6.41 -6.82 -21.94
N GLN A 96 5.58 -6.66 -22.97
CA GLN A 96 4.95 -7.76 -23.70
C GLN A 96 5.92 -8.36 -24.75
N GLN A 97 5.39 -9.21 -25.64
CA GLN A 97 6.17 -9.92 -26.67
C GLN A 97 6.94 -8.97 -27.60
N ASP A 98 6.44 -7.75 -27.83
CA ASP A 98 7.08 -6.70 -28.65
C ASP A 98 8.45 -6.26 -28.11
N ARG A 99 8.77 -6.56 -26.84
CA ARG A 99 10.06 -6.23 -26.22
C ARG A 99 11.13 -7.31 -26.40
N PHE A 100 10.80 -8.42 -27.06
CA PHE A 100 11.70 -9.54 -27.29
C PHE A 100 11.82 -9.85 -28.78
N HIS A 101 13.03 -10.08 -29.27
CA HIS A 101 13.22 -10.58 -30.62
C HIS A 101 12.58 -11.97 -30.73
N THR A 102 11.60 -12.08 -31.62
CA THR A 102 10.87 -13.32 -31.87
C THR A 102 11.11 -13.72 -33.33
N VAL A 103 11.46 -14.97 -33.54
CA VAL A 103 11.60 -15.60 -34.86
C VAL A 103 10.74 -16.85 -34.88
N THR A 104 10.20 -17.20 -36.05
CA THR A 104 9.42 -18.42 -36.18
C THR A 104 10.31 -19.66 -36.29
N LEU A 105 9.82 -20.82 -35.88
CA LEU A 105 10.57 -22.07 -36.08
C LEU A 105 10.84 -22.32 -37.57
N THR A 106 9.91 -21.94 -38.44
CA THR A 106 10.07 -22.03 -39.90
C THR A 106 11.25 -21.20 -40.40
N GLU A 107 11.36 -19.92 -39.99
CA GLU A 107 12.49 -19.06 -40.36
C GLU A 107 13.84 -19.67 -39.92
N VAL A 108 13.89 -20.30 -38.73
CA VAL A 108 15.10 -20.98 -38.25
C VAL A 108 15.42 -22.20 -39.12
N LEU A 109 14.42 -23.02 -39.46
CA LEU A 109 14.60 -24.20 -40.31
C LEU A 109 14.99 -23.86 -41.75
N GLU A 110 14.55 -22.71 -42.24
CA GLU A 110 14.86 -22.19 -43.58
C GLU A 110 16.16 -21.36 -43.62
N ASN A 111 16.91 -21.28 -42.50
CA ASN A 111 18.13 -20.48 -42.35
C ASN A 111 17.93 -18.98 -42.69
N GLN A 112 16.76 -18.43 -42.37
CA GLN A 112 16.40 -17.03 -42.61
C GLN A 112 16.68 -16.12 -41.39
N VAL A 113 17.17 -16.69 -40.29
CA VAL A 113 17.50 -15.95 -39.07
C VAL A 113 18.97 -15.55 -39.09
N ASP A 114 19.23 -14.26 -38.85
CA ASP A 114 20.59 -13.75 -38.66
C ASP A 114 21.30 -14.51 -37.51
N PRO A 115 22.46 -15.15 -37.76
CA PRO A 115 23.24 -15.83 -36.73
C PRO A 115 23.58 -14.96 -35.50
N GLU A 116 23.64 -13.63 -35.65
CA GLU A 116 23.88 -12.70 -34.53
C GLU A 116 22.71 -12.64 -33.52
N LEU A 117 21.49 -13.01 -33.95
CA LEU A 117 20.33 -13.13 -33.06
C LEU A 117 20.38 -14.38 -32.18
N ILE A 118 21.24 -15.36 -32.52
CA ILE A 118 21.35 -16.65 -31.84
C ILE A 118 22.60 -16.68 -30.96
N ARG A 119 23.73 -16.15 -31.45
CA ARG A 119 25.03 -16.24 -30.77
C ARG A 119 25.05 -15.46 -29.45
N ASP A 120 25.55 -16.09 -28.38
CA ASP A 120 25.70 -15.50 -27.04
C ASP A 120 24.40 -14.92 -26.44
N ARG A 121 23.24 -15.41 -26.89
CA ARG A 121 21.92 -15.04 -26.42
C ARG A 121 21.28 -16.16 -25.59
N LEU A 122 20.40 -15.75 -24.69
CA LEU A 122 19.46 -16.65 -24.03
C LEU A 122 18.24 -16.79 -24.95
N ILE A 123 18.02 -17.99 -25.47
CA ILE A 123 16.92 -18.30 -26.40
C ILE A 123 15.87 -19.11 -25.64
N LEU A 124 14.63 -18.65 -25.66
CA LEU A 124 13.48 -19.42 -25.20
C LEU A 124 12.70 -19.91 -26.43
N ILE A 125 12.36 -21.20 -26.42
CA ILE A 125 11.52 -21.81 -27.46
C ILE A 125 10.19 -22.17 -26.80
N GLY A 126 9.10 -21.66 -27.35
CA GLY A 126 7.76 -21.89 -26.82
C GLY A 126 6.69 -21.53 -27.84
N SER A 127 5.47 -21.99 -27.58
CA SER A 127 4.33 -21.68 -28.43
C SER A 127 3.70 -20.35 -28.03
N VAL A 128 3.18 -19.64 -29.04
CA VAL A 128 2.34 -18.44 -28.88
C VAL A 128 0.92 -18.68 -29.39
N ALA A 129 0.57 -19.93 -29.66
CA ALA A 129 -0.74 -20.29 -30.20
C ALA A 129 -1.80 -20.31 -29.08
N ARG A 130 -2.84 -19.50 -29.23
CA ARG A 130 -4.02 -19.44 -28.35
C ARG A 130 -4.64 -20.79 -28.05
N SER A 131 -4.65 -21.71 -29.03
CA SER A 131 -5.25 -23.04 -28.89
C SER A 131 -4.57 -23.94 -27.85
N LEU A 132 -3.33 -23.63 -27.45
CA LEU A 132 -2.62 -24.40 -26.43
C LEU A 132 -2.94 -23.94 -25.00
N ASN A 133 -3.69 -22.85 -24.83
CA ASN A 133 -4.05 -22.27 -23.53
C ASN A 133 -2.85 -21.96 -22.61
N ASP A 134 -1.66 -21.72 -23.17
CA ASP A 134 -0.48 -21.23 -22.42
C ASP A 134 -0.43 -19.69 -22.44
N GLU A 135 -1.53 -19.08 -21.98
CA GLU A 135 -1.75 -17.64 -22.05
C GLU A 135 -2.23 -17.09 -20.70
N PHE A 136 -1.64 -15.96 -20.29
CA PHE A 136 -1.85 -15.39 -18.98
C PHE A 136 -2.10 -13.88 -19.05
N TYR A 137 -2.85 -13.35 -18.09
CA TYR A 137 -2.96 -11.91 -17.92
C TYR A 137 -1.82 -11.37 -17.06
N THR A 138 -1.36 -10.18 -17.39
CA THR A 138 -0.28 -9.43 -16.76
C THR A 138 -0.74 -7.98 -16.57
N PRO A 139 -0.02 -7.17 -15.78
CA PRO A 139 -0.33 -5.74 -15.66
C PRO A 139 -0.28 -4.95 -16.98
N TYR A 140 0.36 -5.48 -18.03
CA TYR A 140 0.49 -4.82 -19.33
C TYR A 140 -0.67 -5.14 -20.29
N ASN A 141 -1.49 -6.13 -19.97
CA ASN A 141 -2.58 -6.51 -20.85
C ASN A 141 -3.64 -5.41 -20.89
N ARG A 142 -3.89 -4.90 -22.09
CA ARG A 142 -4.86 -3.85 -22.37
C ARG A 142 -6.12 -4.47 -22.95
N LEU A 143 -7.24 -3.76 -22.77
CA LEU A 143 -8.43 -4.02 -23.56
C LEU A 143 -8.15 -3.54 -24.98
N MET A 144 -8.10 -4.45 -25.95
CA MET A 144 -7.99 -4.12 -27.37
C MET A 144 -9.29 -4.53 -28.06
N GLY A 145 -10.14 -3.55 -28.35
CA GLY A 145 -11.51 -3.80 -28.80
C GLY A 145 -12.32 -4.54 -27.73
N ASN A 146 -12.87 -5.71 -28.07
CA ASN A 146 -13.67 -6.55 -27.16
C ASN A 146 -12.87 -7.70 -26.51
N THR A 147 -11.55 -7.75 -26.70
CA THR A 147 -10.70 -8.81 -26.15
C THR A 147 -9.63 -8.23 -25.25
N LEU A 148 -9.43 -8.81 -24.07
CA LEU A 148 -8.18 -8.61 -23.34
C LEU A 148 -7.08 -9.32 -24.13
N GLU A 149 -6.02 -8.60 -24.48
CA GLU A 149 -4.80 -9.26 -24.89
C GLU A 149 -4.33 -10.17 -23.76
N SER A 150 -3.75 -11.31 -24.09
CA SER A 150 -3.11 -12.24 -23.19
C SER A 150 -1.61 -12.33 -23.51
N THR A 151 -0.82 -12.82 -22.58
CA THR A 151 0.64 -12.94 -22.71
C THR A 151 1.01 -14.41 -22.73
N PRO A 152 1.69 -14.92 -23.77
CA PRO A 152 2.14 -16.30 -23.81
C PRO A 152 3.07 -16.65 -22.62
N GLY A 153 2.98 -17.86 -22.08
CA GLY A 153 3.78 -18.31 -20.93
C GLY A 153 5.28 -18.18 -21.16
N VAL A 154 5.75 -18.48 -22.38
CA VAL A 154 7.15 -18.29 -22.79
C VAL A 154 7.63 -16.84 -22.64
N VAL A 155 6.76 -15.85 -22.89
CA VAL A 155 7.08 -14.41 -22.75
C VAL A 155 7.20 -14.02 -21.27
N ILE A 156 6.45 -14.66 -20.38
CA ILE A 156 6.59 -14.49 -18.93
C ILE A 156 7.94 -15.05 -18.47
N HIS A 157 8.32 -16.24 -18.91
CA HIS A 157 9.64 -16.80 -18.61
C HIS A 157 10.79 -15.94 -19.18
N ALA A 158 10.61 -15.35 -20.36
CA ALA A 158 11.56 -14.39 -20.94
C ALA A 158 11.70 -13.13 -20.07
N ASN A 159 10.59 -12.60 -19.54
CA ASN A 159 10.61 -11.48 -18.60
C ASN A 159 11.36 -11.84 -17.30
N VAL A 160 11.11 -13.02 -16.71
CA VAL A 160 11.84 -13.50 -15.52
C VAL A 160 13.34 -13.56 -15.79
N ALA A 161 13.74 -14.20 -16.89
CA ALA A 161 15.15 -14.33 -17.26
C ALA A 161 15.79 -12.95 -17.50
N SER A 162 15.13 -12.09 -18.28
CA SER A 162 15.56 -10.72 -18.56
C SER A 162 15.72 -9.92 -17.26
N GLN A 163 14.78 -10.02 -16.32
CA GLN A 163 14.86 -9.31 -15.04
C GLN A 163 16.07 -9.76 -14.22
N ILE A 164 16.31 -11.07 -14.11
CA ILE A 164 17.45 -11.61 -13.35
C ILE A 164 18.78 -11.21 -14.00
N VAL A 165 18.91 -11.38 -15.32
CA VAL A 165 20.13 -11.04 -16.06
C VAL A 165 20.41 -9.54 -15.99
N SER A 166 19.41 -8.68 -16.21
CA SER A 166 19.59 -7.22 -16.13
C SER A 166 19.88 -6.75 -14.70
N ALA A 167 19.28 -7.38 -13.69
CA ALA A 167 19.58 -7.09 -12.28
C ALA A 167 21.06 -7.44 -11.96
N ALA A 168 21.52 -8.62 -12.39
CA ALA A 168 22.87 -9.08 -12.12
C ALA A 168 23.95 -8.28 -12.87
N LEU A 169 23.74 -8.02 -14.16
CA LEU A 169 24.72 -7.35 -15.04
C LEU A 169 24.65 -5.83 -14.95
N ASP A 170 23.46 -5.25 -15.00
CA ASP A 170 23.25 -3.81 -15.16
C ASP A 170 22.88 -3.13 -13.83
N GLY A 171 22.55 -3.89 -12.79
CA GLY A 171 22.04 -3.33 -11.54
C GLY A 171 20.61 -2.79 -11.69
N ARG A 172 19.81 -3.36 -12.59
CA ARG A 172 18.38 -3.00 -12.71
C ARG A 172 17.67 -3.31 -11.39
N SER A 173 17.13 -2.29 -10.73
CA SER A 173 16.44 -2.48 -9.45
C SER A 173 15.27 -3.46 -9.58
N LEU A 174 15.25 -4.44 -8.67
CA LEU A 174 14.08 -5.25 -8.38
C LEU A 174 13.00 -4.39 -7.71
N LEU A 175 11.74 -4.81 -7.79
CA LEU A 175 10.66 -4.19 -7.03
C LEU A 175 10.83 -4.54 -5.54
N LYS A 176 10.95 -3.50 -4.72
CA LYS A 176 11.18 -3.55 -3.28
C LYS A 176 9.98 -2.99 -2.56
N VAL A 177 9.65 -3.56 -1.41
CA VAL A 177 8.59 -3.08 -0.51
C VAL A 177 9.21 -2.63 0.80
N TRP A 178 8.49 -1.79 1.54
CA TRP A 178 8.90 -1.42 2.88
C TRP A 178 8.72 -2.58 3.86
N LYS A 179 9.49 -2.51 4.95
CA LYS A 179 9.16 -3.30 6.13
C LYS A 179 7.89 -2.72 6.75
N GLU A 180 7.14 -3.58 7.42
CA GLU A 180 5.88 -3.23 8.09
C GLU A 180 5.97 -1.96 8.96
N ALA A 181 7.05 -1.79 9.73
CA ALA A 181 7.26 -0.58 10.53
C ALA A 181 7.33 0.71 9.69
N GLY A 182 7.92 0.65 8.49
CA GLY A 182 7.98 1.80 7.57
C GLY A 182 6.60 2.14 7.01
N GLU A 183 5.76 1.14 6.72
CA GLU A 183 4.39 1.35 6.29
C GLU A 183 3.54 1.99 7.38
N TRP A 184 3.69 1.55 8.64
CA TRP A 184 3.01 2.19 9.78
C TRP A 184 3.43 3.64 9.99
N LEU A 185 4.73 3.94 9.89
CA LEU A 185 5.22 5.31 10.00
C LEU A 185 4.68 6.21 8.87
N TRP A 186 4.52 5.66 7.68
CA TRP A 186 3.96 6.37 6.54
C TRP A 186 2.48 6.67 6.73
N ILE A 187 1.69 5.70 7.17
CA ILE A 187 0.27 5.90 7.53
C ILE A 187 0.15 6.94 8.64
N LEU A 188 0.96 6.83 9.70
CA LEU A 188 0.97 7.80 10.78
C LEU A 188 1.32 9.21 10.27
N GLY A 189 2.33 9.33 9.41
CA GLY A 189 2.74 10.61 8.82
C GLY A 189 1.61 11.30 8.06
N TRP A 190 0.91 10.56 7.19
CA TRP A 190 -0.22 11.12 6.42
C TRP A 190 -1.46 11.40 7.27
N SER A 191 -1.70 10.60 8.31
CA SER A 191 -2.72 10.89 9.33
C SER A 191 -2.43 12.19 10.09
N LEU A 192 -1.18 12.41 10.49
CA LEU A 192 -0.76 13.65 11.16
C LEU A 192 -0.89 14.87 10.23
N ILE A 193 -0.56 14.71 8.94
CA ILE A 193 -0.77 15.75 7.93
C ILE A 193 -2.26 16.09 7.82
N GLY A 194 -3.13 15.09 7.65
CA GLY A 194 -4.58 15.30 7.56
C GLY A 194 -5.15 16.02 8.78
N ALA A 195 -4.81 15.57 10.00
CA ALA A 195 -5.22 16.23 11.24
C ALA A 195 -4.70 17.67 11.34
N SER A 196 -3.44 17.92 10.98
CA SER A 196 -2.81 19.24 11.07
C SER A 196 -3.41 20.24 10.09
N LEU A 197 -3.64 19.81 8.84
CA LEU A 197 -4.29 20.63 7.82
C LEU A 197 -5.69 21.00 8.27
N SER A 198 -6.48 20.02 8.70
CA SER A 198 -7.83 20.28 9.20
C SER A 198 -7.86 21.21 10.40
N TRP A 199 -6.95 21.06 11.37
CA TRP A 199 -6.85 22.00 12.50
C TRP A 199 -6.64 23.43 12.02
N ARG A 200 -5.65 23.65 11.15
CA ARG A 200 -5.28 25.01 10.71
C ARG A 200 -6.37 25.66 9.87
N PHE A 201 -7.01 24.91 8.99
CA PHE A 201 -8.01 25.45 8.06
C PHE A 201 -9.42 25.48 8.65
N TRP A 202 -9.71 24.70 9.70
CA TRP A 202 -10.96 24.81 10.46
C TRP A 202 -11.11 26.19 11.12
N GLN A 203 -10.02 26.77 11.62
CA GLN A 203 -10.01 28.13 12.16
C GLN A 203 -10.43 29.20 11.14
N LEU A 204 -10.23 28.94 9.84
CA LEU A 204 -10.58 29.85 8.76
C LEU A 204 -12.04 29.72 8.30
N ARG A 205 -12.82 28.77 8.87
CA ARG A 205 -14.24 28.50 8.57
C ARG A 205 -14.59 28.38 7.07
N SER A 206 -13.62 27.99 6.24
CA SER A 206 -13.82 27.79 4.80
C SER A 206 -13.70 26.31 4.42
N PRO A 207 -14.83 25.58 4.28
CA PRO A 207 -14.81 24.16 3.96
C PRO A 207 -14.24 23.88 2.56
N TYR A 208 -14.45 24.77 1.60
CA TYR A 208 -13.95 24.61 0.23
C TYR A 208 -12.42 24.67 0.17
N LEU A 209 -11.80 25.54 0.97
CA LEU A 209 -10.34 25.63 1.07
C LEU A 209 -9.75 24.34 1.66
N LEU A 210 -10.40 23.79 2.69
CA LEU A 210 -9.97 22.52 3.27
C LEU A 210 -10.06 21.37 2.24
N ILE A 211 -11.18 21.25 1.52
CA ILE A 211 -11.34 20.23 0.47
C ILE A 211 -10.23 20.34 -0.58
N PHE A 212 -9.95 21.55 -1.05
CA PHE A 212 -8.90 21.80 -2.04
C PHE A 212 -7.51 21.40 -1.55
N ILE A 213 -7.20 21.69 -0.29
CA ILE A 213 -5.90 21.36 0.31
C ILE A 213 -5.74 19.86 0.56
N ILE A 214 -6.80 19.18 0.99
CA ILE A 214 -6.80 17.72 1.12
C ILE A 214 -6.61 17.06 -0.25
N PHE A 215 -7.26 17.58 -1.29
CA PHE A 215 -7.04 17.11 -2.66
C PHE A 215 -5.58 17.27 -3.11
N LEU A 216 -4.95 18.42 -2.83
CA LEU A 216 -3.53 18.64 -3.11
C LEU A 216 -2.63 17.67 -2.33
N ALA A 217 -2.96 17.37 -1.08
CA ALA A 217 -2.21 16.42 -0.26
C ALA A 217 -2.31 14.99 -0.82
N GLU A 218 -3.50 14.55 -1.23
CA GLU A 218 -3.74 13.27 -1.92
C GLU A 218 -2.97 13.18 -3.26
N ALA A 219 -2.99 14.25 -4.05
CA ALA A 219 -2.22 14.30 -5.29
C ALA A 219 -0.70 14.20 -5.02
N GLY A 220 -0.22 14.85 -3.95
CA GLY A 220 1.16 14.72 -3.48
C GLY A 220 1.51 13.30 -3.04
N LEU A 221 0.63 12.66 -2.28
CA LEU A 221 0.76 11.26 -1.87
C LEU A 221 0.86 10.35 -3.10
N ALA A 222 -0.11 10.43 -4.02
CA ALA A 222 -0.14 9.64 -5.24
C ALA A 222 1.12 9.85 -6.10
N SER A 223 1.58 11.09 -6.22
CA SER A 223 2.80 11.44 -6.94
C SER A 223 4.05 10.84 -6.28
N SER A 224 4.13 10.88 -4.95
CA SER A 224 5.24 10.29 -4.20
C SER A 224 5.31 8.76 -4.36
N CYS A 225 4.15 8.08 -4.30
CA CYS A 225 4.06 6.65 -4.56
C CYS A 225 4.46 6.31 -5.99
N TYR A 226 4.05 7.12 -6.98
CA TYR A 226 4.40 6.91 -8.37
C TYR A 226 5.89 7.10 -8.63
N ILE A 227 6.51 8.16 -8.12
CA ILE A 227 7.95 8.40 -8.24
C ILE A 227 8.74 7.28 -7.57
N ALA A 228 8.33 6.85 -6.38
CA ALA A 228 8.92 5.70 -5.69
C ALA A 228 8.86 4.44 -6.56
N PHE A 229 7.71 4.17 -7.20
CA PHE A 229 7.53 3.03 -8.08
C PHE A 229 8.48 3.05 -9.29
N LEU A 230 8.70 4.22 -9.91
CA LEU A 230 9.63 4.38 -11.03
C LEU A 230 11.07 4.02 -10.67
N VAL A 231 11.48 4.23 -9.42
CA VAL A 231 12.82 3.86 -8.93
C VAL A 231 12.85 2.48 -8.25
N GLY A 232 11.79 1.69 -8.39
CA GLY A 232 11.73 0.30 -7.94
C GLY A 232 11.15 0.09 -6.54
N TRP A 233 10.52 1.09 -5.94
CA TRP A 233 9.85 0.98 -4.63
C TRP A 233 8.34 0.93 -4.77
N TRP A 234 7.73 -0.20 -4.40
CA TRP A 234 6.28 -0.34 -4.31
C TRP A 234 5.82 -0.07 -2.88
N ILE A 235 5.40 1.16 -2.60
CA ILE A 235 4.94 1.62 -1.28
C ILE A 235 3.41 1.78 -1.23
N PRO A 236 2.77 1.67 -0.05
CA PRO A 236 1.32 1.70 0.06
C PRO A 236 0.73 3.09 -0.24
N LEU A 237 -0.33 3.11 -1.05
CA LEU A 237 -1.10 4.32 -1.40
C LEU A 237 -2.43 4.40 -0.62
N PHE A 238 -3.21 3.33 -0.62
CA PHE A 238 -4.58 3.35 -0.09
C PHE A 238 -4.66 3.56 1.43
N PRO A 239 -3.89 2.85 2.29
CA PRO A 239 -3.99 3.07 3.74
C PRO A 239 -3.62 4.49 4.17
N PRO A 240 -2.53 5.11 3.67
CA PRO A 240 -2.21 6.51 3.94
C PRO A 240 -3.30 7.49 3.46
N ALA A 241 -3.85 7.30 2.27
CA ALA A 241 -4.94 8.13 1.75
C ALA A 241 -6.18 8.07 2.66
N LEU A 242 -6.60 6.86 3.04
CA LEU A 242 -7.71 6.69 3.99
C LEU A 242 -7.41 7.33 5.35
N SER A 243 -6.18 7.22 5.85
CA SER A 243 -5.77 7.83 7.11
C SER A 243 -5.77 9.37 7.04
N LEU A 244 -5.39 9.94 5.91
CA LEU A 244 -5.40 11.37 5.64
C LEU A 244 -6.83 11.89 5.64
N ILE A 245 -7.71 11.28 4.85
CA ILE A 245 -9.13 11.68 4.76
C ILE A 245 -9.84 11.52 6.11
N SER A 246 -9.66 10.37 6.77
CA SER A 246 -10.33 10.09 8.05
C SER A 246 -9.84 11.02 9.16
N SER A 247 -8.53 11.27 9.27
CA SER A 247 -7.98 12.22 10.24
C SER A 247 -8.44 13.65 9.96
N ALA A 248 -8.54 14.03 8.68
CA ALA A 248 -9.03 15.35 8.27
C ALA A 248 -10.49 15.60 8.66
N ILE A 249 -11.33 14.56 8.69
CA ILE A 249 -12.74 14.63 9.10
C ILE A 249 -12.86 14.56 10.63
N VAL A 250 -12.15 13.61 11.27
CA VAL A 250 -12.31 13.31 12.70
C VAL A 250 -11.69 14.40 13.58
N ALA A 251 -10.55 14.99 13.19
CA ALA A 251 -9.85 15.96 14.03
C ALA A 251 -10.70 17.20 14.36
N PRO A 252 -11.32 17.92 13.40
CA PRO A 252 -12.21 19.05 13.71
C PRO A 252 -13.38 18.67 14.62
N PHE A 253 -14.02 17.52 14.36
CA PHE A 253 -15.15 17.06 15.15
C PHE A 253 -14.78 16.79 16.61
N LEU A 254 -13.61 16.19 16.86
CA LEU A 254 -13.11 15.98 18.21
C LEU A 254 -12.76 17.29 18.90
N LEU A 255 -12.18 18.26 18.18
CA LEU A 255 -11.82 19.56 18.74
C LEU A 255 -13.04 20.38 19.13
N GLU A 256 -14.05 20.44 18.28
CA GLU A 256 -15.33 21.10 18.58
C GLU A 256 -15.97 20.50 19.84
N LYS A 257 -15.99 19.16 19.93
CA LYS A 257 -16.54 18.46 21.10
C LYS A 257 -15.74 18.69 22.38
N LEU A 258 -14.41 18.80 22.29
CA LEU A 258 -13.55 19.12 23.44
C LEU A 258 -13.75 20.57 23.89
N GLN A 259 -13.83 21.51 22.97
CA GLN A 259 -14.10 22.92 23.28
C GLN A 259 -15.48 23.10 23.93
N LEU A 260 -16.51 22.39 23.43
CA LEU A 260 -17.84 22.42 24.03
C LEU A 260 -17.82 21.90 25.48
N LYS A 261 -17.16 20.76 25.72
CA LYS A 261 -17.03 20.21 27.09
C LYS A 261 -16.33 21.17 28.03
N TYR A 262 -15.21 21.74 27.59
CA TYR A 262 -14.45 22.71 28.38
C TYR A 262 -15.30 23.97 28.69
N THR A 263 -16.04 24.46 27.71
CA THR A 263 -16.96 25.60 27.89
C THR A 263 -18.07 25.27 28.90
N LEU A 264 -18.64 24.06 28.83
CA LEU A 264 -19.65 23.61 29.79
C LEU A 264 -19.09 23.48 31.22
N GLU A 265 -17.85 22.96 31.37
CA GLU A 265 -17.18 22.88 32.67
C GLU A 265 -16.93 24.27 33.28
N LEU A 266 -16.48 25.24 32.49
CA LEU A 266 -16.31 26.63 32.94
C LEU A 266 -17.64 27.28 33.35
N ILE A 267 -18.71 27.07 32.57
CA ILE A 267 -20.05 27.55 32.93
C ILE A 267 -20.52 26.92 34.25
N MET A 268 -20.22 25.64 34.47
CA MET A 268 -20.55 24.95 35.73
C MET A 268 -19.77 25.49 36.92
N GLU A 269 -18.48 25.79 36.76
CA GLU A 269 -17.66 26.38 37.82
C GLU A 269 -18.22 27.75 38.24
N SER A 270 -18.66 28.54 37.24
CA SER A 270 -19.32 29.84 37.45
C SER A 270 -20.69 29.76 38.12
N TYR A 271 -21.30 28.57 38.28
CA TYR A 271 -22.62 28.42 38.87
C TYR A 271 -22.69 28.90 40.32
N SER A 272 -21.59 28.72 41.07
CA SER A 272 -21.51 29.13 42.47
C SER A 272 -21.51 30.66 42.66
N GLU A 273 -20.96 31.38 41.69
CA GLU A 273 -20.85 32.85 41.71
C GLU A 273 -22.07 33.52 41.08
N HIS A 274 -22.65 32.93 40.03
CA HIS A 274 -23.73 33.52 39.24
C HIS A 274 -24.83 32.48 38.88
N PRO A 275 -25.66 32.04 39.84
CA PRO A 275 -26.64 30.96 39.63
C PRO A 275 -27.72 31.30 38.58
N ASP A 276 -28.07 32.58 38.45
CA ASP A 276 -29.11 33.04 37.51
C ASP A 276 -28.57 33.20 36.07
N ALA A 277 -27.25 33.32 35.90
CA ALA A 277 -26.61 33.52 34.60
C ALA A 277 -26.37 32.20 33.85
N VAL A 278 -26.17 31.08 34.58
CA VAL A 278 -25.86 29.78 33.99
C VAL A 278 -26.98 29.20 33.11
N PRO A 279 -28.26 29.21 33.50
CA PRO A 279 -29.34 28.76 32.63
C PRO A 279 -29.41 29.54 31.32
N MET A 280 -29.18 30.86 31.38
CA MET A 280 -29.17 31.74 30.22
C MET A 280 -27.98 31.43 29.29
N ALA A 281 -26.79 31.19 29.86
CA ALA A 281 -25.60 30.82 29.09
C ALA A 281 -25.76 29.45 28.41
N LEU A 282 -26.36 28.46 29.10
CA LEU A 282 -26.65 27.14 28.53
C LEU A 282 -27.70 27.22 27.42
N GLU A 283 -28.73 28.05 27.57
CA GLU A 283 -29.74 28.27 26.55
C GLU A 283 -29.16 28.97 25.30
N TYR A 284 -28.32 29.98 25.50
CA TYR A 284 -27.59 30.63 24.40
C TYR A 284 -26.69 29.63 23.65
N LEU A 285 -25.90 28.85 24.39
CA LEU A 285 -25.01 27.83 23.82
C LEU A 285 -25.81 26.74 23.08
N ARG A 286 -26.98 26.34 23.60
CA ARG A 286 -27.88 25.38 22.94
C ARG A 286 -28.37 25.88 21.58
N HIS A 287 -28.67 27.18 21.47
CA HIS A 287 -29.11 27.78 20.22
C HIS A 287 -28.00 27.94 19.18
N SER A 288 -26.73 28.05 19.60
CA SER A 288 -25.58 28.14 18.68
C SER A 288 -25.02 26.80 18.22
N GLU A 289 -25.42 25.69 18.85
CA GLU A 289 -24.79 24.38 18.70
C GLU A 289 -25.62 23.38 17.88
N SER A 290 -24.93 22.38 17.31
CA SER A 290 -25.57 21.33 16.50
C SER A 290 -26.54 20.46 17.33
N PRO A 291 -27.54 19.79 16.72
CA PRO A 291 -28.47 18.91 17.44
C PRO A 291 -27.78 17.79 18.25
N GLN A 292 -26.62 17.32 17.77
CA GLN A 292 -25.80 16.32 18.46
C GLN A 292 -25.15 16.90 19.72
N ASN A 293 -24.71 18.16 19.68
CA ASN A 293 -24.13 18.89 20.80
C ASN A 293 -25.20 19.32 21.82
N GLN A 294 -26.44 19.60 21.37
CA GLN A 294 -27.56 19.93 22.25
C GLN A 294 -27.90 18.80 23.24
N ALA A 295 -27.78 17.53 22.83
CA ALA A 295 -27.99 16.40 23.74
C ALA A 295 -26.97 16.39 24.89
N LEU A 296 -25.72 16.77 24.62
CA LEU A 296 -24.69 16.94 25.65
C LEU A 296 -25.06 18.09 26.59
N ILE A 297 -25.44 19.26 26.06
CA ILE A 297 -25.87 20.42 26.85
C ILE A 297 -27.04 20.06 27.77
N ASN A 298 -28.04 19.33 27.26
CA ASN A 298 -29.19 18.87 28.05
C ASN A 298 -28.79 17.89 29.17
N GLN A 299 -27.81 17.01 28.93
CA GLN A 299 -27.27 16.12 29.96
C GLN A 299 -26.60 16.92 31.08
N PHE A 300 -25.87 17.98 30.72
CA PHE A 300 -25.23 18.90 31.66
C PHE A 300 -26.26 19.74 32.44
N GLN A 301 -27.30 20.24 31.78
CA GLN A 301 -28.41 20.96 32.43
C GLN A 301 -29.15 20.07 33.45
N LYS A 302 -29.47 18.82 33.10
CA LYS A 302 -30.08 17.85 34.03
C LYS A 302 -29.21 17.57 35.26
N LYS A 303 -27.89 17.66 35.12
CA LYS A 303 -26.96 17.56 36.25
C LYS A 303 -27.16 18.73 37.21
N ILE A 304 -27.32 19.95 36.71
CA ILE A 304 -27.53 21.16 37.54
C ILE A 304 -28.88 21.10 38.28
N GLU A 305 -29.93 20.62 37.62
CA GLU A 305 -31.30 20.52 38.20
C GLU A 305 -31.46 19.40 39.25
N SER A 306 -30.42 18.58 39.48
CA SER A 306 -30.40 17.46 40.44
C SER A 306 -29.75 17.87 41.78
N PRO A 307 -30.53 18.05 42.87
CA PRO A 307 -30.03 18.59 44.15
C PRO A 307 -28.92 17.77 44.82
N GLN A 308 -28.81 16.47 44.52
CA GLN A 308 -27.82 15.56 45.11
C GLN A 308 -26.42 15.67 44.47
N SER A 309 -26.30 16.35 43.33
CA SER A 309 -25.05 16.41 42.56
C SER A 309 -24.21 17.66 42.84
N LEU A 310 -24.85 18.77 43.26
CA LEU A 310 -24.17 19.98 43.73
C LEU A 310 -23.32 19.70 45.00
N THR A 311 -23.81 18.86 45.90
CA THR A 311 -23.10 18.44 47.12
C THR A 311 -21.88 17.55 46.83
N LYS A 312 -21.88 16.79 45.71
CA LYS A 312 -20.74 15.95 45.28
C LYS A 312 -19.63 16.72 44.56
N LEU A 313 -19.91 17.95 44.10
CA LEU A 313 -18.95 18.86 43.45
C LEU A 313 -18.28 19.84 44.43
N GLY A 314 -18.52 19.70 45.75
CA GLY A 314 -17.88 20.54 46.78
C GLY A 314 -18.46 21.96 46.89
N LEU A 315 -19.54 22.28 46.17
CA LEU A 315 -20.16 23.60 46.17
C LEU A 315 -21.35 23.60 47.14
N SER A 316 -21.13 24.14 48.35
CA SER A 316 -22.21 24.37 49.31
C SER A 316 -23.09 25.52 48.81
N VAL A 317 -24.35 25.24 48.51
CA VAL A 317 -25.36 26.28 48.29
C VAL A 317 -25.65 26.96 49.64
N GLN A 318 -24.97 28.06 49.93
CA GLN A 318 -25.44 28.98 50.96
C GLN A 318 -26.59 29.80 50.37
N LYS A 319 -27.79 29.44 50.80
CA LYS A 319 -29.05 30.15 50.52
C LYS A 319 -28.92 31.59 51.02
N ARG A 320 -28.77 32.57 50.12
CA ARG A 320 -28.93 33.99 50.47
C ARG A 320 -30.41 34.22 50.78
N GLU A 321 -30.72 34.40 52.06
CA GLU A 321 -32.01 34.95 52.46
C GLU A 321 -32.08 36.41 51.99
N SER A 322 -33.10 36.71 51.20
CA SER A 322 -33.46 38.07 50.79
C SER A 322 -33.84 38.90 52.02
N PRO A 323 -33.32 40.13 52.18
CA PRO A 323 -33.67 40.97 53.31
C PRO A 323 -35.13 41.44 53.18
N PRO A 324 -35.89 41.49 54.30
CA PRO A 324 -37.16 42.21 54.29
C PRO A 324 -36.89 43.71 54.14
N PHE A 325 -37.81 44.38 53.46
CA PHE A 325 -37.81 45.80 53.06
C PHE A 325 -37.18 46.80 54.04
#